data_AF-A0A1Y2TN13-F1
#
_entry.id   AF-A0A1Y2TN13-F1
#
_cell.length_a   1.000
_cell.length_b   1.000
_cell.length_c   1.000
_cell.angle_alpha   90.00
_cell.angle_beta   90.00
_cell.angle_gamma   90.00
#
_symmetry.space_group_name_H-M   'P 1'
#
loop_
_entity.id
_entity.type
_entity.pdbx_description
1 polymer ?
#
loop_
_entity_poly.entity_id
_entity_poly.type
_entity_poly.pdbx_seq_one_letter_code
_entity_poly.pdbx_strand_id
1 'polypeptide(L)'
;MSTYKLPIRGKATNGASHDGALHIPEDALEAQHRYRENSKRDFRIYSRGPYDFAVSTSKQPSIALWVAHVRLWASVPPLTEAAKREQAELWTLQWIWDYYVAAAKKAGVAKEDVGQQLEAEYGVPWTYITDSIMGRTDGGIEAKKERFKEVLLDFLNDFKETEGGMGGVEVDEDGNVIWDEENELFGVTVVKIDKGDGHLEFTEV
;
A
#
# COMPACT_ATOMS: atom_id res chain seq x y z
N MET A 1 -2.21 -4.98 35.94
CA MET A 1 -3.32 -5.37 35.03
C MET A 1 -4.15 -4.12 34.75
N SER A 2 -3.86 -3.43 33.64
CA SER A 2 -4.56 -2.20 33.25
C SER A 2 -5.51 -2.54 32.10
N THR A 3 -6.81 -2.40 32.35
CA THR A 3 -7.88 -2.58 31.37
C THR A 3 -8.01 -1.30 30.55
N TYR A 4 -7.36 -1.26 29.39
CA TYR A 4 -7.62 -0.21 28.41
C TYR A 4 -8.96 -0.49 27.71
N LYS A 5 -10.00 0.22 28.15
CA LYS A 5 -11.25 0.38 27.41
C LYS A 5 -11.00 1.40 26.30
N LEU A 6 -11.05 0.95 25.05
CA LEU A 6 -11.15 1.85 23.89
C LEU A 6 -12.53 2.51 23.88
N PRO A 7 -12.64 3.85 23.75
CA PRO A 7 -13.92 4.47 23.46
C PRO A 7 -14.25 4.31 21.97
N ILE A 8 -15.23 3.48 21.66
CA ILE A 8 -15.95 3.55 20.38
C ILE A 8 -17.06 4.59 20.55
N ARG A 9 -17.03 5.68 19.77
CA ARG A 9 -18.18 6.29 19.07
C ARG A 9 -17.87 7.72 18.62
N GLY A 10 -17.39 7.86 17.39
CA GLY A 10 -17.92 8.88 16.49
C GLY A 10 -18.96 8.19 15.60
N LYS A 11 -20.24 8.59 15.71
CA LYS A 11 -21.24 8.17 14.71
C LYS A 11 -20.89 8.88 13.40
N ALA A 12 -20.23 8.19 12.48
CA ALA A 12 -20.31 8.55 11.07
C ALA A 12 -21.71 8.15 10.59
N THR A 13 -22.67 9.06 10.69
CA THR A 13 -23.90 8.95 9.90
C THR A 13 -23.58 9.40 8.49
N ASN A 14 -23.20 8.47 7.62
CA ASN A 14 -23.28 8.68 6.18
C ASN A 14 -23.83 7.39 5.58
N GLY A 15 -24.97 7.51 4.88
CA GLY A 15 -25.69 6.38 4.33
C GLY A 15 -24.78 5.56 3.42
N ALA A 16 -24.73 4.25 3.68
CA ALA A 16 -24.18 3.30 2.73
C ALA A 16 -25.04 3.34 1.47
N SER A 17 -24.65 4.15 0.49
CA SER A 17 -25.17 4.02 -0.87
C SER A 17 -24.59 2.73 -1.45
N HIS A 18 -25.44 1.72 -1.56
CA HIS A 18 -25.20 0.52 -2.35
C HIS A 18 -25.33 0.80 -3.87
N ASP A 19 -25.16 2.04 -4.31
CA ASP A 19 -25.44 2.49 -5.67
C ASP A 19 -24.38 2.06 -6.70
N GLY A 20 -23.34 1.34 -6.25
CA GLY A 20 -22.25 0.88 -7.08
C GLY A 20 -21.21 1.97 -7.39
N ALA A 21 -21.32 3.16 -6.79
CA ALA A 21 -20.29 4.19 -6.92
C ALA A 21 -19.02 3.83 -6.14
N LEU A 22 -17.89 4.38 -6.60
CA LEU A 22 -16.63 4.33 -5.88
C LEU A 22 -16.64 5.45 -4.84
N HIS A 23 -16.41 5.10 -3.57
CA HIS A 23 -16.35 6.07 -2.48
C HIS A 23 -14.93 6.12 -1.92
N ILE A 24 -14.20 7.16 -2.32
CA ILE A 24 -12.87 7.48 -1.77
C ILE A 24 -13.04 8.67 -0.81
N PRO A 25 -12.43 8.65 0.39
CA PRO A 25 -12.44 9.80 1.30
C PRO A 25 -11.87 11.06 0.63
N GLU A 26 -12.40 12.23 1.00
CA GLU A 26 -11.94 13.52 0.45
C GLU A 26 -10.45 13.76 0.71
N ASP A 27 -9.97 13.42 1.91
CA ASP A 27 -8.55 13.38 2.24
C ASP A 27 -8.07 11.93 2.27
N ALA A 28 -7.87 11.37 1.07
CA ALA A 28 -7.57 9.95 0.88
C ALA A 28 -6.22 9.56 1.50
N LEU A 29 -5.21 10.43 1.39
CA LEU A 29 -3.88 10.17 1.93
C LEU A 29 -3.88 10.12 3.45
N GLU A 30 -4.51 11.12 4.09
CA GLU A 30 -4.68 11.12 5.54
C GLU A 30 -5.54 9.94 6.01
N ALA A 31 -6.58 9.58 5.25
CA ALA A 31 -7.38 8.41 5.56
C ALA A 31 -6.56 7.12 5.54
N GLN A 32 -5.63 6.95 4.58
CA GLN A 32 -4.73 5.80 4.56
C GLN A 32 -3.75 5.81 5.73
N HIS A 33 -3.18 6.97 6.05
CA HIS A 33 -2.27 7.08 7.16
C HIS A 33 -2.95 6.66 8.47
N ARG A 34 -4.14 7.22 8.74
CA ARG A 34 -4.96 6.82 9.90
C ARG A 34 -5.34 5.34 9.87
N TYR A 35 -5.66 4.80 8.70
CA TYR A 35 -5.99 3.38 8.59
C TYR A 35 -4.82 2.52 9.05
N ARG A 36 -3.61 2.80 8.56
CA ARG A 36 -2.39 2.10 8.94
C ARG A 36 -2.07 2.23 10.43
N GLU A 37 -2.23 3.41 11.03
CA GLU A 37 -1.99 3.60 12.46
C GLU A 37 -2.93 2.79 13.36
N ASN A 38 -4.16 2.54 12.87
CA ASN A 38 -5.24 1.94 13.66
C ASN A 38 -5.56 0.49 13.27
N SER A 39 -4.99 -0.03 12.18
CA SER A 39 -5.19 -1.40 11.71
C SER A 39 -3.92 -2.23 11.87
N LYS A 40 -4.07 -3.55 11.92
CA LYS A 40 -2.95 -4.51 11.80
C LYS A 40 -2.56 -4.76 10.35
N ARG A 41 -3.23 -4.09 9.42
CA ARG A 41 -3.11 -4.23 7.97
C ARG A 41 -2.36 -3.02 7.43
N ASP A 42 -1.64 -3.20 6.34
CA ASP A 42 -0.70 -2.22 5.83
C ASP A 42 -1.40 -1.05 5.13
N PHE A 43 -2.47 -1.35 4.39
CA PHE A 43 -3.23 -0.35 3.65
C PHE A 43 -4.65 -0.84 3.33
N ARG A 44 -5.54 0.09 2.98
CA ARG A 44 -6.89 -0.19 2.46
C ARG A 44 -6.96 0.06 0.95
N ILE A 45 -7.74 -0.74 0.22
CA ILE A 45 -8.17 -0.39 -1.14
C ILE A 45 -9.68 -0.13 -1.15
N TYR A 46 -10.08 0.95 -1.81
CA TYR A 46 -11.48 1.30 -2.00
C TYR A 46 -12.01 0.66 -3.27
N SER A 47 -13.25 0.16 -3.22
CA SER A 47 -13.87 -0.49 -4.37
C SER A 47 -15.31 -0.06 -4.56
N ARG A 48 -15.87 -0.32 -5.75
CA ARG A 48 -17.31 -0.21 -5.96
C ARG A 48 -18.06 -1.30 -5.21
N GLY A 49 -19.30 -1.00 -4.81
CA GLY A 49 -20.18 -1.97 -4.13
C GLY A 49 -20.04 -1.95 -2.60
N PRO A 50 -20.52 -3.02 -1.92
CA PRO A 50 -20.74 -3.02 -0.47
C PRO A 50 -19.48 -3.19 0.37
N TYR A 51 -18.37 -3.63 -0.24
CA TYR A 51 -17.12 -3.88 0.47
C TYR A 51 -16.03 -2.93 0.00
N ASP A 52 -15.12 -2.61 0.91
CA ASP A 52 -13.74 -2.25 0.62
C ASP A 52 -12.83 -3.39 1.09
N PHE A 53 -11.51 -3.24 0.96
CA PHE A 53 -10.60 -4.30 1.36
C PHE A 53 -9.40 -3.81 2.16
N ALA A 54 -9.13 -4.51 3.25
CA ALA A 54 -7.92 -4.39 4.03
C ALA A 54 -6.82 -5.27 3.43
N VAL A 55 -5.60 -4.77 3.36
CA VAL A 55 -4.48 -5.49 2.74
C VAL A 55 -3.30 -5.58 3.69
N SER A 56 -2.80 -6.80 3.90
CA SER A 56 -1.48 -7.05 4.48
C SER A 56 -0.53 -7.53 3.39
N THR A 57 0.71 -7.09 3.43
CA THR A 57 1.81 -7.66 2.66
C THR A 57 2.66 -8.55 3.56
N SER A 58 3.59 -9.30 2.99
CA SER A 58 4.69 -9.90 3.75
C SER A 58 5.51 -8.86 4.52
N LYS A 59 6.27 -9.30 5.52
CA LYS A 59 6.99 -8.44 6.49
C LYS A 59 8.02 -7.51 5.84
N GLN A 60 8.89 -8.00 4.96
CA GLN A 60 9.92 -7.15 4.34
C GLN A 60 9.30 -6.12 3.38
N PRO A 61 8.36 -6.49 2.49
CA PRO A 61 7.71 -5.49 1.66
C PRO A 61 6.81 -4.50 2.40
N SER A 62 6.26 -4.85 3.57
CA SER A 62 5.45 -3.89 4.35
C SER A 62 6.29 -2.72 4.87
N ILE A 63 7.55 -2.98 5.19
CA ILE A 63 8.53 -1.94 5.57
C ILE A 63 8.84 -1.04 4.38
N ALA A 64 9.12 -1.60 3.20
CA ALA A 64 9.40 -0.79 2.02
C ALA A 64 8.18 0.04 1.58
N LEU A 65 6.99 -0.55 1.60
CA LEU A 65 5.73 0.13 1.31
C LEU A 65 5.46 1.25 2.32
N TRP A 66 5.80 1.04 3.59
CA TRP A 66 5.71 2.09 4.61
C TRP A 66 6.59 3.29 4.31
N VAL A 67 7.86 3.02 4.02
CA VAL A 67 8.82 4.09 3.74
C VAL A 67 8.40 4.84 2.49
N ALA A 68 7.87 4.14 1.48
CA ALA A 68 7.29 4.77 0.31
C ALA A 68 6.13 5.72 0.67
N HIS A 69 5.16 5.26 1.47
CA HIS A 69 4.06 6.09 1.94
C HIS A 69 4.54 7.31 2.74
N VAL A 70 5.44 7.13 3.71
CA VAL A 70 5.95 8.23 4.55
C VAL A 70 6.71 9.27 3.73
N ARG A 71 7.56 8.83 2.80
CA ARG A 71 8.34 9.74 1.95
C ARG A 71 7.45 10.59 1.05
N LEU A 72 6.41 9.99 0.46
CA LEU A 72 5.45 10.72 -0.37
C LEU A 72 4.53 11.60 0.47
N TRP A 73 4.14 11.16 1.67
CA TRP A 73 3.32 11.98 2.57
C TRP A 73 4.04 13.23 3.07
N ALA A 74 5.34 13.14 3.34
CA ALA A 74 6.15 14.29 3.73
C ALA A 74 6.40 15.28 2.56
N SER A 75 6.08 14.90 1.33
CA SER A 75 6.23 15.74 0.14
C SER A 75 4.98 16.58 -0.16
N VAL A 76 5.18 17.77 -0.71
CA VAL A 76 4.09 18.61 -1.21
C VAL A 76 3.48 17.96 -2.46
N PRO A 77 2.14 17.81 -2.57
CA PRO A 77 1.51 17.28 -3.76
C PRO A 77 1.93 18.03 -5.03
N PRO A 78 2.13 17.33 -6.15
CA PRO A 78 2.67 17.93 -7.37
C PRO A 78 1.62 18.84 -8.02
N LEU A 79 1.93 20.13 -8.10
CA LEU A 79 0.99 21.15 -8.61
C LEU A 79 1.04 21.31 -10.13
N THR A 80 2.15 20.93 -10.77
CA THR A 80 2.34 21.08 -12.22
C THR A 80 2.34 19.72 -12.93
N GLU A 81 1.96 19.70 -14.21
CA GLU A 81 1.98 18.48 -15.02
C GLU A 81 3.38 17.88 -15.16
N ALA A 82 4.44 18.71 -15.18
CA ALA A 82 5.82 18.23 -15.17
C ALA A 82 6.15 17.53 -13.84
N ALA A 83 5.85 18.17 -12.71
CA ALA A 83 6.08 17.58 -11.38
C ALA A 83 5.29 16.28 -11.18
N LYS A 84 4.06 16.19 -11.70
CA LYS A 84 3.26 14.95 -11.65
C LYS A 84 3.94 13.80 -12.39
N ARG A 85 4.56 14.07 -13.54
CA ARG A 85 5.30 13.06 -14.32
C ARG A 85 6.59 12.64 -13.61
N GLU A 86 7.36 13.60 -13.11
CA GLU A 86 8.56 13.31 -12.31
C GLU A 86 8.22 12.47 -11.08
N GLN A 87 7.12 12.78 -10.40
CA GLN A 87 6.67 12.01 -9.24
C GLN A 87 6.17 10.61 -9.62
N ALA A 88 5.60 10.42 -10.82
CA ALA A 88 5.21 9.11 -11.34
C ALA A 88 6.42 8.19 -11.64
N GLU A 89 7.59 8.77 -11.84
CA GLU A 89 8.84 8.05 -12.07
C GLU A 89 9.54 7.65 -10.76
N LEU A 90 9.12 8.21 -9.62
CA LEU A 90 9.68 7.85 -8.33
C LEU A 90 9.37 6.40 -8.00
N TRP A 91 10.41 5.67 -7.59
CA TRP A 91 10.29 4.27 -7.18
C TRP A 91 9.24 4.09 -6.09
N THR A 92 9.07 5.06 -5.18
CA THR A 92 8.10 4.99 -4.08
C THR A 92 6.66 4.91 -4.59
N LEU A 93 6.30 5.72 -5.59
CA LEU A 93 4.95 5.71 -6.15
C LEU A 93 4.73 4.47 -7.03
N GLN A 94 5.75 4.06 -7.79
CA GLN A 94 5.72 2.83 -8.57
C GLN A 94 5.51 1.59 -7.68
N TRP A 95 6.13 1.58 -6.51
CA TRP A 95 5.99 0.50 -5.53
C TRP A 95 4.59 0.43 -4.93
N ILE A 96 4.05 1.57 -4.47
CA ILE A 96 2.68 1.65 -3.96
C ILE A 96 1.70 1.17 -5.03
N TRP A 97 1.89 1.62 -6.26
CA TRP A 97 1.07 1.23 -7.41
C TRP A 97 1.08 -0.28 -7.65
N ASP A 98 2.25 -0.92 -7.69
CA ASP A 98 2.34 -2.36 -7.92
C ASP A 98 1.62 -3.17 -6.83
N TYR A 99 1.70 -2.75 -5.56
CA TYR A 99 0.96 -3.37 -4.46
C TYR A 99 -0.54 -3.13 -4.55
N TYR A 100 -0.97 -1.94 -4.97
CA TYR A 100 -2.38 -1.61 -5.16
C TYR A 100 -2.98 -2.46 -6.29
N VAL A 101 -2.26 -2.61 -7.40
CA VAL A 101 -2.68 -3.47 -8.52
C VAL A 101 -2.72 -4.94 -8.13
N ALA A 102 -1.74 -5.44 -7.39
CA ALA A 102 -1.73 -6.82 -6.91
C ALA A 102 -2.91 -7.10 -5.96
N ALA A 103 -3.15 -6.20 -5.01
CA ALA A 103 -4.29 -6.29 -4.10
C ALA A 103 -5.62 -6.21 -4.84
N ALA A 104 -5.77 -5.27 -5.79
CA ALA A 104 -6.97 -5.12 -6.60
C ALA A 104 -7.27 -6.39 -7.39
N LYS A 105 -6.25 -6.97 -8.04
CA LYS A 105 -6.38 -8.23 -8.77
C LYS A 105 -6.87 -9.37 -7.87
N LYS A 106 -6.32 -9.50 -6.65
CA LYS A 106 -6.74 -10.53 -5.70
C LYS A 106 -8.16 -10.28 -5.16
N ALA A 107 -8.50 -9.02 -4.91
CA ALA A 107 -9.80 -8.61 -4.40
C ALA A 107 -10.93 -8.63 -5.45
N GLY A 108 -10.60 -8.77 -6.74
CA GLY A 108 -11.55 -8.60 -7.84
C GLY A 108 -11.99 -7.14 -8.05
N VAL A 109 -11.14 -6.19 -7.68
CA VAL A 109 -11.36 -4.74 -7.84
C VAL A 109 -10.75 -4.29 -9.17
N ALA A 110 -11.44 -3.38 -9.85
CA ALA A 110 -10.96 -2.82 -11.12
C ALA A 110 -9.66 -2.03 -10.89
N LYS A 111 -8.71 -2.16 -11.82
CA LYS A 111 -7.43 -1.45 -11.76
C LYS A 111 -7.64 0.07 -11.76
N GLU A 112 -8.65 0.54 -12.47
CA GLU A 112 -9.04 1.94 -12.56
C GLU A 112 -9.50 2.49 -11.20
N ASP A 113 -10.10 1.66 -10.34
CA ASP A 113 -10.60 2.11 -9.03
C ASP A 113 -9.44 2.36 -8.07
N VAL A 114 -8.45 1.47 -8.03
CA VAL A 114 -7.22 1.72 -7.27
C VAL A 114 -6.33 2.78 -7.92
N GLY A 115 -6.46 3.00 -9.23
CA GLY A 115 -5.86 4.14 -9.93
C GLY A 115 -6.45 5.47 -9.47
N GLN A 116 -7.79 5.57 -9.37
CA GLN A 116 -8.47 6.75 -8.84
C GLN A 116 -8.14 6.99 -7.37
N GLN A 117 -7.98 5.93 -6.58
CA GLN A 117 -7.48 6.03 -5.20
C GLN A 117 -6.08 6.63 -5.16
N LEU A 118 -5.13 6.11 -5.95
CA LEU A 118 -3.76 6.62 -6.00
C LEU A 118 -3.73 8.10 -6.43
N GLU A 119 -4.56 8.48 -7.41
CA GLU A 119 -4.74 9.87 -7.83
C GLU A 119 -5.24 10.76 -6.69
N ALA A 120 -6.22 10.30 -5.91
CA ALA A 120 -6.76 11.03 -4.78
C ALA A 120 -5.74 11.15 -3.62
N GLU A 121 -4.87 10.16 -3.43
CA GLU A 121 -3.85 10.17 -2.39
C GLU A 121 -2.67 11.08 -2.74
N TYR A 122 -2.13 10.99 -3.96
CA TYR A 122 -0.84 11.64 -4.29
C TYR A 122 -0.96 12.75 -5.33
N GLY A 123 -2.14 13.00 -5.90
CA GLY A 123 -2.36 14.01 -6.94
C GLY A 123 -1.69 13.68 -8.29
N VAL A 124 -1.23 12.44 -8.47
CA VAL A 124 -0.55 11.97 -9.68
C VAL A 124 -1.49 11.10 -10.49
N PRO A 125 -1.80 11.45 -11.76
CA PRO A 125 -2.55 10.59 -12.66
C PRO A 125 -1.96 9.18 -12.73
N TRP A 126 -2.75 8.14 -12.43
CA TRP A 126 -2.23 6.76 -12.41
C TRP A 126 -1.77 6.32 -13.80
N THR A 127 -2.35 6.92 -14.84
CA THR A 127 -1.95 6.73 -16.25
C THR A 127 -0.53 7.20 -16.56
N TYR A 128 0.09 8.01 -15.70
CA TYR A 128 1.49 8.43 -15.84
C TYR A 128 2.47 7.37 -15.33
N ILE A 129 1.98 6.38 -14.57
CA ILE A 129 2.80 5.27 -14.07
C ILE A 129 2.88 4.21 -15.17
N THR A 130 3.71 4.47 -16.18
CA THR A 130 3.94 3.56 -17.32
C THR A 130 4.96 2.47 -16.99
N ASP A 131 5.87 2.79 -16.08
CA ASP A 131 7.07 2.02 -15.79
C ASP A 131 7.01 1.46 -14.37
N SER A 132 6.00 0.66 -14.07
CA SER A 132 5.97 -0.01 -12.78
C SER A 132 7.20 -0.92 -12.61
N ILE A 133 7.60 -1.20 -11.38
CA ILE A 133 8.77 -2.08 -11.11
C ILE A 133 8.52 -3.44 -11.79
N MET A 134 7.25 -3.86 -11.84
CA MET A 134 6.79 -5.05 -12.55
C MET A 134 6.70 -4.92 -14.08
N GLY A 135 6.67 -3.70 -14.62
CA GLY A 135 6.60 -3.40 -16.05
C GLY A 135 7.97 -3.30 -16.73
N ARG A 136 9.05 -3.01 -15.99
CA ARG A 136 10.39 -2.67 -16.53
C ARG A 136 11.25 -3.86 -17.00
N THR A 137 10.79 -5.09 -16.88
CA THR A 137 11.58 -6.27 -17.28
C THR A 137 10.90 -7.05 -18.39
N ASP A 138 11.60 -7.15 -19.54
CA ASP A 138 11.30 -8.06 -20.67
C ASP A 138 11.53 -9.55 -20.32
N GLY A 139 11.57 -9.89 -19.03
CA GLY A 139 11.74 -11.24 -18.52
C GLY A 139 10.43 -11.79 -17.93
N GLY A 140 10.23 -13.10 -18.03
CA GLY A 140 9.12 -13.79 -17.38
C GLY A 140 9.07 -13.54 -15.86
N ILE A 141 8.03 -14.05 -15.19
CA ILE A 141 7.75 -13.79 -13.75
C ILE A 141 8.98 -13.99 -12.84
N GLU A 142 9.84 -14.98 -13.11
CA GLU A 142 11.03 -15.24 -12.30
C GLU A 142 12.09 -14.13 -12.39
N ALA A 143 12.36 -13.58 -13.57
CA ALA A 143 13.28 -12.45 -13.71
C ALA A 143 12.76 -11.18 -13.00
N LYS A 144 11.43 -11.04 -12.94
CA LYS A 144 10.78 -9.95 -12.18
C LYS A 144 10.97 -10.14 -10.67
N LYS A 145 10.86 -11.37 -10.17
CA LYS A 145 11.13 -11.71 -8.76
C LYS A 145 12.57 -11.42 -8.38
N GLU A 146 13.52 -11.84 -9.20
CA GLU A 146 14.95 -11.68 -8.93
C GLU A 146 15.36 -10.21 -8.91
N ARG A 147 14.94 -9.43 -9.90
CA ARG A 147 15.20 -7.98 -9.93
C ARG A 147 14.58 -7.25 -8.74
N PHE A 148 13.37 -7.64 -8.33
CA PHE A 148 12.73 -7.04 -7.17
C PHE A 148 13.45 -7.40 -5.87
N LYS A 149 13.90 -8.66 -5.72
CA LYS A 149 14.71 -9.09 -4.58
C LYS A 149 15.97 -8.24 -4.47
N GLU A 150 16.68 -8.00 -5.57
CA GLU A 150 17.83 -7.08 -5.61
C GLU A 150 17.44 -5.67 -5.13
N VAL A 151 16.43 -5.05 -5.75
CA VAL A 151 16.02 -3.68 -5.44
C VAL A 151 15.53 -3.54 -3.99
N LEU A 152 14.80 -4.52 -3.47
CA LEU A 152 14.32 -4.52 -2.09
C LEU A 152 15.46 -4.77 -1.10
N LEU A 153 16.40 -5.68 -1.39
CA LEU A 153 17.57 -5.89 -0.55
C LEU A 153 18.46 -4.65 -0.51
N ASP A 154 18.73 -4.01 -1.65
CA ASP A 154 19.47 -2.75 -1.73
C ASP A 154 18.78 -1.68 -0.86
N PHE A 155 17.46 -1.52 -1.01
CA PHE A 155 16.68 -0.61 -0.18
C PHE A 155 16.76 -0.92 1.31
N LEU A 156 16.62 -2.20 1.71
CA LEU A 156 16.64 -2.59 3.12
C LEU A 156 18.04 -2.42 3.73
N ASN A 157 19.09 -2.68 2.94
CA ASN A 157 20.47 -2.41 3.34
C ASN A 157 20.69 -0.91 3.57
N ASP A 158 20.27 -0.05 2.63
CA ASP A 158 20.33 1.40 2.80
C ASP A 158 19.51 1.87 4.02
N PHE A 159 18.31 1.31 4.19
CA PHE A 159 17.42 1.66 5.29
C PHE A 159 18.00 1.25 6.65
N LYS A 160 18.67 0.11 6.74
CA LYS A 160 19.37 -0.35 7.95
C LYS A 160 20.41 0.67 8.44
N GLU A 161 21.05 1.42 7.54
CA GLU A 161 22.04 2.44 7.89
C GLU A 161 21.44 3.73 8.48
N THR A 162 20.11 3.89 8.46
CA THR A 162 19.43 5.08 8.99
C THR A 162 19.08 4.98 10.48
N GLU A 163 19.12 6.11 11.20
CA GLU A 163 18.66 6.18 12.60
C GLU A 163 17.16 5.85 12.69
N GLY A 164 16.84 4.61 13.09
CA GLY A 164 15.48 4.08 13.21
C GLY A 164 15.21 2.79 12.41
N GLY A 165 16.12 2.40 11.51
CA GLY A 165 15.91 1.26 10.59
C GLY A 165 16.08 -0.14 11.20
N MET A 166 16.77 -0.28 12.34
CA MET A 166 17.22 -1.57 12.86
C MET A 166 16.15 -2.43 13.56
N GLY A 167 14.97 -1.90 13.88
CA GLY A 167 14.01 -2.62 14.73
C GLY A 167 13.17 -3.70 14.04
N GLY A 168 13.09 -3.67 12.69
CA GLY A 168 12.12 -4.49 11.94
C GLY A 168 12.72 -5.46 10.92
N VAL A 169 14.00 -5.32 10.57
CA VAL A 169 14.67 -6.08 9.50
C VAL A 169 15.63 -7.09 10.10
N GLU A 170 15.45 -8.36 9.80
CA GLU A 170 16.32 -9.43 10.26
C GLU A 170 17.63 -9.45 9.47
N VAL A 171 18.74 -9.72 10.17
CA VAL A 171 20.08 -9.75 9.59
C VAL A 171 20.79 -11.05 9.99
N ASP A 172 21.72 -11.50 9.14
CA ASP A 172 22.56 -12.66 9.40
C ASP A 172 23.74 -12.35 10.34
N GLU A 173 24.60 -13.35 10.57
CA GLU A 173 25.78 -13.23 11.46
C GLU A 173 26.80 -12.20 10.96
N ASP A 174 26.85 -11.95 9.65
CA ASP A 174 27.68 -10.94 9.00
C ASP A 174 27.01 -9.56 8.95
N GLY A 175 25.75 -9.48 9.40
CA GLY A 175 24.94 -8.29 9.43
C GLY A 175 24.24 -7.98 8.10
N ASN A 176 24.20 -8.87 7.11
CA ASN A 176 23.46 -8.64 5.88
C ASN A 176 21.97 -8.90 6.08
N VAL A 177 21.10 -8.17 5.37
CA VAL A 177 19.64 -8.39 5.43
C VAL A 177 19.29 -9.79 4.93
N ILE A 178 18.53 -10.54 5.73
CA ILE A 178 18.03 -11.86 5.36
C ILE A 178 16.78 -11.71 4.49
N TRP A 179 16.84 -12.22 3.27
CA TRP A 179 15.67 -12.41 2.43
C TRP A 179 14.91 -13.68 2.85
N ASP A 180 13.61 -13.55 3.11
CA ASP A 180 12.73 -14.70 3.35
C ASP A 180 12.14 -15.19 2.03
N GLU A 181 12.61 -16.35 1.56
CA GLU A 181 12.17 -16.97 0.30
C GLU A 181 10.74 -17.51 0.34
N GLU A 182 10.13 -17.67 1.51
CA GLU A 182 8.73 -18.12 1.63
C GLU A 182 7.73 -16.99 1.30
N ASN A 183 8.17 -15.74 1.23
CA ASN A 183 7.31 -14.59 0.95
C ASN A 183 7.25 -14.27 -0.54
N GLU A 184 6.09 -14.53 -1.15
CA GLU A 184 5.86 -14.30 -2.57
C GLU A 184 5.96 -12.80 -2.95
N LEU A 185 6.49 -12.56 -4.16
CA LEU A 185 6.52 -11.26 -4.82
C LEU A 185 5.08 -10.73 -4.99
N PHE A 186 4.71 -9.70 -4.21
CA PHE A 186 3.34 -9.20 -4.04
C PHE A 186 2.35 -10.21 -3.41
N GLY A 187 2.87 -11.08 -2.55
CA GLY A 187 2.07 -11.82 -1.59
C GLY A 187 1.28 -10.83 -0.74
N VAL A 188 -0.02 -10.76 -1.03
CA VAL A 188 -0.96 -9.91 -0.30
C VAL A 188 -2.05 -10.76 0.29
N THR A 189 -2.37 -10.54 1.56
CA THR A 189 -3.59 -11.02 2.20
C THR A 189 -4.63 -9.92 2.11
N VAL A 190 -5.77 -10.25 1.52
CA VAL A 190 -6.88 -9.32 1.33
C VAL A 190 -8.04 -9.77 2.21
N VAL A 191 -8.62 -8.84 2.96
CA VAL A 191 -9.75 -9.08 3.88
C VAL A 191 -10.86 -8.08 3.58
N LYS A 192 -12.13 -8.50 3.56
CA LYS A 192 -13.25 -7.60 3.25
C LYS A 192 -13.55 -6.66 4.41
N ILE A 193 -13.89 -5.42 4.09
CA ILE A 193 -14.41 -4.42 5.02
C ILE A 193 -15.83 -4.09 4.58
N ASP A 194 -16.83 -4.37 5.41
CA ASP A 194 -18.21 -3.96 5.12
C ASP A 194 -18.36 -2.44 5.35
N LYS A 195 -18.84 -1.74 4.31
CA LYS A 195 -19.04 -0.28 4.35
C LYS A 195 -20.23 0.13 5.23
N GLY A 196 -21.23 -0.73 5.41
CA GLY A 196 -22.41 -0.47 6.23
C GLY A 196 -22.11 -0.44 7.73
N ASP A 197 -21.17 -1.28 8.17
CA ASP A 197 -20.75 -1.39 9.58
C ASP A 197 -19.50 -0.56 9.90
N GLY A 198 -18.84 -0.02 8.87
CA GLY A 198 -17.78 0.98 8.94
C GLY A 198 -16.39 0.45 9.30
N HIS A 199 -16.24 -0.70 9.98
CA HIS A 199 -14.94 -1.10 10.55
C HIS A 199 -14.70 -2.62 10.75
N LEU A 200 -15.57 -3.52 10.29
CA LEU A 200 -15.38 -4.96 10.53
C LEU A 200 -14.63 -5.62 9.36
N GLU A 201 -13.40 -6.06 9.65
CA GLU A 201 -12.60 -6.91 8.77
C GLU A 201 -13.13 -8.36 8.83
N PHE A 202 -13.77 -8.82 7.76
CA PHE A 202 -14.28 -10.19 7.62
C PHE A 202 -13.35 -11.02 6.75
N THR A 203 -12.83 -12.14 7.30
CA THR A 203 -12.20 -13.32 6.66
C THR A 203 -11.30 -13.12 5.42
N GLU A 204 -10.19 -13.86 5.34
CA GLU A 204 -9.31 -13.83 4.15
C GLU A 204 -10.07 -14.18 2.86
N VAL A 205 -9.79 -13.42 1.79
CA VAL A 205 -10.33 -13.60 0.44
C VAL A 205 -9.29 -14.25 -0.47
#